data_AF-A0A929QYH3-F1
#
_entry.id   AF-A0A929QYH3-F1
#
_cell.length_a   1.000
_cell.length_b   1.000
_cell.length_c   1.000
_cell.angle_alpha   90.00
_cell.angle_beta   90.00
_cell.angle_gamma   90.00
#
_symmetry.space_group_name_H-M   'P 1'
#
loop_
_entity.id
_entity.type
_entity.pdbx_description
1 polymer ?
#
loop_
_entity_poly.entity_id
_entity_poly.type
_entity_poly.pdbx_seq_one_letter_code
_entity_poly.pdbx_strand_id
1 'polypeptide(L)'
;PNAVGGAAGGGWGGDSAAYPRGGRVVREEGSWHLIPSRPGEELPALASRPEPDWWLTDVDLRPEGPRATLNGPDGTAVPLVLALPGRANLGNAAQAVAAAVAMGVDAEAAARAVSGVDEVAGRYSTHDVDGRLARLMLAKNPAGWQEAMTMIDPRVDQVVIAVNGQVPDGQDLSWLWDVDFAALDAQGRRVVACGERGADLAVRLEYAGIHCQLAPLPMDALALCRPGKVEMLLNYTAMRDFKTVLGEKGARR
;
A
#
# COMPACT_ATOMS: atom_id res chain seq x y z
N PRO A 1 -19.38 -23.79 -12.68
CA PRO A 1 -18.83 -22.46 -12.39
C PRO A 1 -17.33 -22.45 -12.70
N ASN A 2 -16.92 -21.78 -13.78
CA ASN A 2 -15.52 -21.65 -14.15
C ASN A 2 -14.90 -20.58 -13.25
N ALA A 3 -14.36 -21.01 -12.10
CA ALA A 3 -13.59 -20.12 -11.24
C ALA A 3 -12.19 -19.97 -11.83
N VAL A 4 -11.65 -18.75 -11.84
CA VAL A 4 -10.26 -18.45 -12.18
C VAL A 4 -9.57 -17.99 -10.91
N GLY A 5 -8.55 -18.72 -10.48
CA GLY A 5 -7.76 -18.45 -9.28
C GLY A 5 -6.56 -17.55 -9.58
N GLY A 6 -6.31 -16.55 -8.73
CA GLY A 6 -5.20 -15.61 -8.89
C GLY A 6 -4.35 -15.48 -7.62
N ALA A 7 -3.06 -15.26 -7.80
CA ALA A 7 -2.07 -15.15 -6.74
C ALA A 7 -1.18 -13.91 -6.93
N ALA A 8 -1.32 -12.94 -6.03
CA ALA A 8 -0.50 -11.71 -6.05
C ALA A 8 0.50 -11.57 -4.88
N GLY A 9 0.44 -12.49 -3.91
CA GLY A 9 1.12 -12.32 -2.62
C GLY A 9 0.49 -11.22 -1.76
N GLY A 10 0.85 -11.16 -0.48
CA GLY A 10 0.36 -10.13 0.46
C GLY A 10 1.34 -9.94 1.60
N GLY A 11 1.57 -8.68 2.01
CA GLY A 11 2.49 -8.32 3.11
C GLY A 11 1.84 -8.29 4.49
N TRP A 12 0.51 -8.28 4.57
CA TRP A 12 -0.25 -8.27 5.82
C TRP A 12 -0.90 -9.65 6.07
N GLY A 13 -0.65 -10.23 7.24
CA GLY A 13 -1.14 -11.56 7.62
C GLY A 13 -1.86 -11.65 8.97
N GLY A 14 -1.99 -10.53 9.70
CA GLY A 14 -2.43 -10.51 11.10
C GLY A 14 -3.89 -10.92 11.33
N ASP A 15 -4.77 -10.68 10.35
CA ASP A 15 -6.21 -10.66 10.62
C ASP A 15 -6.97 -11.85 10.01
N SER A 16 -6.25 -12.86 9.51
CA SER A 16 -6.87 -14.03 8.84
C SER A 16 -6.08 -15.30 9.12
N ALA A 17 -6.15 -15.74 10.38
CA ALA A 17 -5.45 -16.91 10.90
C ALA A 17 -6.35 -18.15 11.09
N ALA A 18 -7.66 -18.05 10.84
CA ALA A 18 -8.60 -19.14 11.05
C ALA A 18 -9.18 -19.65 9.73
N TYR A 19 -9.31 -20.97 9.61
CA TYR A 19 -10.02 -21.60 8.50
C TYR A 19 -11.44 -21.95 8.96
N PRO A 20 -12.50 -21.50 8.27
CA PRO A 20 -13.88 -21.65 8.77
C PRO A 20 -14.37 -23.09 8.95
N ARG A 21 -13.69 -24.07 8.32
CA ARG A 21 -14.12 -25.48 8.29
C ARG A 21 -13.24 -26.41 9.14
N GLY A 22 -12.49 -25.87 10.10
CA GLY A 22 -11.63 -26.64 11.00
C GLY A 22 -10.15 -26.59 10.63
N GLY A 23 -9.32 -27.24 11.45
CA GLY A 23 -7.86 -27.14 11.40
C GLY A 23 -7.29 -25.80 11.92
N ARG A 24 -5.98 -25.77 12.16
CA ARG A 24 -5.21 -24.53 12.39
C ARG A 24 -4.46 -24.18 11.12
N VAL A 25 -4.51 -22.92 10.74
CA VAL A 25 -3.77 -22.43 9.57
C VAL A 25 -2.31 -22.26 9.95
N VAL A 26 -1.44 -22.97 9.25
CA VAL A 26 0.00 -22.72 9.21
C VAL A 26 0.29 -21.93 7.94
N ARG A 27 1.07 -20.86 8.07
CA ARG A 27 1.54 -20.05 6.96
C ARG A 27 3.03 -20.26 6.80
N GLU A 28 3.43 -20.50 5.56
CA GLU A 28 4.83 -20.53 5.12
C GLU A 28 4.96 -19.51 3.99
N GLU A 29 6.17 -19.06 3.65
CA GLU A 29 6.37 -17.93 2.71
C GLU A 29 5.54 -18.06 1.43
N GLY A 30 4.52 -17.21 1.30
CA GLY A 30 3.63 -17.24 0.14
C GLY A 30 2.73 -18.46 0.03
N SER A 31 2.49 -19.23 1.10
CA SER A 31 1.56 -20.36 1.09
C SER A 31 0.86 -20.55 2.44
N TRP A 32 -0.13 -21.44 2.48
CA TRP A 32 -0.77 -21.86 3.71
C TRP A 32 -1.20 -23.32 3.61
N HIS A 33 -1.23 -23.99 4.75
CA HIS A 33 -1.80 -25.32 4.91
C HIS A 33 -2.46 -25.48 6.28
N LEU A 34 -3.33 -26.46 6.41
CA LEU A 34 -4.02 -26.78 7.65
C LEU A 34 -3.29 -27.91 8.36
N ILE A 35 -3.20 -27.80 9.69
CA ILE A 35 -2.85 -28.91 10.58
C ILE A 35 -4.05 -29.22 11.48
N PRO A 36 -4.22 -30.48 11.95
CA PRO A 36 -5.27 -30.81 12.90
C PRO A 36 -5.20 -29.95 14.17
N SER A 37 -6.33 -29.43 14.64
CA SER A 37 -6.42 -28.66 15.88
C SER A 37 -6.44 -29.57 17.10
N ARG A 38 -6.89 -30.81 16.94
CA ARG A 38 -6.96 -31.84 17.97
C ARG A 38 -6.65 -33.23 17.40
N PRO A 39 -6.19 -34.19 18.23
CA PRO A 39 -5.99 -35.56 17.78
C PRO A 39 -7.24 -36.16 17.14
N GLY A 40 -7.09 -36.78 15.96
CA GLY A 40 -8.18 -37.44 15.24
C GLY A 40 -9.13 -36.52 14.47
N GLU A 41 -8.82 -35.22 14.34
CA GLU A 41 -9.58 -34.33 13.46
C GLU A 41 -9.27 -34.61 11.98
N GLU A 42 -10.32 -34.87 11.21
CA GLU A 42 -10.24 -34.91 9.74
C GLU A 42 -10.23 -33.48 9.19
N LEU A 43 -9.28 -33.20 8.31
CA LEU A 43 -9.17 -31.90 7.65
C LEU A 43 -10.13 -31.82 6.45
N PRO A 44 -10.62 -30.61 6.11
CA PRO A 44 -11.44 -30.40 4.93
C PRO A 44 -10.65 -30.66 3.64
N ALA A 45 -11.36 -30.98 2.55
CA ALA A 45 -10.73 -31.32 1.26
C ALA A 45 -9.75 -30.25 0.74
N LEU A 46 -10.06 -28.96 0.93
CA LEU A 46 -9.14 -27.87 0.67
C LEU A 46 -8.33 -27.56 1.95
N ALA A 47 -7.29 -28.35 2.17
CA ALA A 47 -6.41 -28.27 3.34
C ALA A 47 -5.12 -27.46 3.10
N SER A 48 -4.89 -26.99 1.88
CA SER A 48 -3.74 -26.15 1.54
C SER A 48 -4.10 -25.14 0.47
N ARG A 49 -3.23 -24.15 0.30
CA ARG A 49 -3.33 -23.19 -0.78
C ARG A 49 -3.38 -23.93 -2.12
N PRO A 50 -4.42 -23.69 -2.95
CA PRO A 50 -4.49 -24.29 -4.28
C PRO A 50 -3.46 -23.66 -5.21
N GLU A 51 -3.04 -24.41 -6.23
CA GLU A 51 -2.25 -23.87 -7.33
C GLU A 51 -3.06 -22.79 -8.07
N PRO A 52 -2.50 -21.58 -8.25
CA PRO A 52 -3.21 -20.50 -8.93
C PRO A 52 -3.13 -20.66 -10.45
N ASP A 53 -4.19 -20.27 -11.16
CA ASP A 53 -4.17 -20.19 -12.63
C ASP A 53 -3.30 -19.02 -13.11
N TRP A 54 -3.23 -17.94 -12.31
CA TRP A 54 -2.43 -16.74 -12.59
C TRP A 54 -1.52 -16.39 -11.43
N TRP A 55 -0.24 -16.14 -11.71
CA TRP A 55 0.75 -15.79 -10.68
C TRP A 55 1.83 -14.85 -11.21
N LEU A 56 2.47 -14.13 -10.29
CA LEU A 56 3.56 -13.19 -10.59
C LEU A 56 4.93 -13.84 -10.36
N THR A 57 5.86 -13.66 -11.29
CA THR A 57 7.30 -13.94 -11.12
C THR A 57 8.13 -12.68 -11.40
N ASP A 58 9.42 -12.72 -11.10
CA ASP A 58 10.38 -11.64 -11.40
C ASP A 58 9.94 -10.28 -10.84
N VAL A 59 9.35 -10.30 -9.63
CA VAL A 59 8.79 -9.12 -9.00
C VAL A 59 9.88 -8.16 -8.56
N ASP A 60 9.82 -6.93 -9.06
CA ASP A 60 10.71 -5.83 -8.75
C ASP A 60 9.89 -4.61 -8.32
N LEU A 61 9.98 -4.24 -7.04
CA LEU A 61 9.17 -3.18 -6.41
C LEU A 61 9.90 -1.83 -6.43
N ARG A 62 10.20 -1.33 -7.62
CA ARG A 62 10.81 -0.01 -7.79
C ARG A 62 9.85 1.13 -7.41
N PRO A 63 10.35 2.23 -6.79
CA PRO A 63 9.53 3.38 -6.44
C PRO A 63 8.85 4.06 -7.63
N GLU A 64 9.48 4.02 -8.81
CA GLU A 64 8.93 4.59 -10.05
C GLU A 64 7.78 3.78 -10.63
N GLY A 65 7.58 2.54 -10.15
CA GLY A 65 6.61 1.62 -10.71
C GLY A 65 7.08 0.17 -10.60
N PRO A 66 6.29 -0.73 -9.99
CA PRO A 66 6.62 -2.13 -9.85
C PRO A 66 6.56 -2.83 -11.21
N ARG A 67 7.39 -3.86 -11.35
CA ARG A 67 7.44 -4.71 -12.54
C ARG A 67 7.37 -6.17 -12.14
N ALA A 68 6.76 -6.97 -12.99
CA ALA A 68 6.75 -8.41 -12.86
C ALA A 68 6.39 -9.08 -14.20
N THR A 69 6.60 -10.39 -14.26
CA THR A 69 6.00 -11.23 -15.28
C THR A 69 4.69 -11.80 -14.73
N LEU A 70 3.58 -11.56 -15.42
CA LEU A 70 2.30 -12.22 -15.13
C LEU A 70 2.22 -13.50 -15.95
N ASN A 71 2.22 -14.62 -15.25
CA ASN A 71 2.05 -15.94 -15.81
C ASN A 71 0.59 -16.36 -15.70
N GLY A 72 0.10 -17.10 -16.70
CA GLY A 72 -1.27 -17.57 -16.78
C GLY A 72 -1.39 -18.92 -17.49
N PRO A 73 -2.62 -19.38 -17.75
CA PRO A 73 -2.89 -20.63 -18.45
C PRO A 73 -2.24 -20.71 -19.83
N ASP A 74 -2.08 -21.93 -20.34
CA ASP A 74 -1.57 -22.23 -21.69
C ASP A 74 -0.17 -21.64 -22.01
N GLY A 75 0.65 -21.43 -20.98
CA GLY A 75 1.99 -20.85 -21.11
C GLY A 75 2.01 -19.34 -21.31
N THR A 76 0.89 -18.65 -21.03
CA THR A 76 0.82 -17.19 -21.06
C THR A 76 1.86 -16.60 -20.11
N ALA A 77 2.69 -15.68 -20.62
CA ALA A 77 3.63 -14.91 -19.83
C ALA A 77 3.73 -13.49 -20.42
N VAL A 78 3.20 -12.49 -19.71
CA VAL A 78 3.16 -11.10 -20.18
C VAL A 78 3.82 -10.15 -19.18
N PRO A 79 4.58 -9.15 -19.65
CA PRO A 79 5.17 -8.16 -18.76
C PRO A 79 4.09 -7.24 -18.18
N LEU A 80 4.11 -7.08 -16.86
CA LEU A 80 3.37 -6.03 -16.14
C LEU A 80 4.37 -4.97 -15.68
N VAL A 81 4.21 -3.74 -16.18
CA VAL A 81 5.06 -2.59 -15.82
C VAL A 81 4.13 -1.44 -15.47
N LEU A 82 3.88 -1.25 -14.18
CA LEU A 82 2.88 -0.28 -13.73
C LEU A 82 3.50 1.08 -13.48
N ALA A 83 2.74 2.14 -13.74
CA ALA A 83 3.06 3.48 -13.24
C ALA A 83 2.66 3.65 -11.77
N LEU A 84 1.59 2.97 -11.32
CA LEU A 84 1.17 2.98 -9.92
C LEU A 84 2.16 2.19 -9.04
N PRO A 85 2.66 2.76 -7.93
CA PRO A 85 3.63 2.09 -7.08
C PRO A 85 3.01 0.97 -6.23
N GLY A 86 3.85 0.10 -5.66
CA GLY A 86 3.45 -0.83 -4.61
C GLY A 86 3.00 -2.21 -5.08
N ARG A 87 3.18 -3.20 -4.22
CA ARG A 87 2.83 -4.60 -4.47
C ARG A 87 1.33 -4.78 -4.59
N ALA A 88 0.54 -4.04 -3.80
CA ALA A 88 -0.92 -4.12 -3.86
C ALA A 88 -1.45 -3.74 -5.25
N ASN A 89 -0.90 -2.69 -5.87
CA ASN A 89 -1.30 -2.30 -7.22
C ASN A 89 -0.86 -3.31 -8.27
N LEU A 90 0.32 -3.92 -8.10
CA LEU A 90 0.77 -5.04 -8.93
C LEU A 90 -0.20 -6.23 -8.87
N GLY A 91 -0.68 -6.55 -7.66
CA GLY A 91 -1.69 -7.59 -7.46
C GLY A 91 -3.05 -7.25 -8.07
N ASN A 92 -3.51 -6.02 -7.89
CA ASN A 92 -4.75 -5.53 -8.49
C ASN A 92 -4.68 -5.59 -10.03
N ALA A 93 -3.54 -5.24 -10.61
CA ALA A 93 -3.33 -5.32 -12.06
C ALA A 93 -3.34 -6.78 -12.55
N ALA A 94 -2.69 -7.70 -11.85
CA ALA A 94 -2.74 -9.13 -12.16
C ALA A 94 -4.19 -9.66 -12.15
N GLN A 95 -4.98 -9.29 -11.13
CA GLN A 95 -6.40 -9.66 -11.05
C GLN A 95 -7.23 -9.04 -12.19
N ALA A 96 -6.97 -7.79 -12.53
CA ALA A 96 -7.66 -7.11 -13.63
C ALA A 96 -7.37 -7.76 -14.99
N VAL A 97 -6.10 -8.13 -15.24
CA VAL A 97 -5.71 -8.86 -16.46
C VAL A 97 -6.34 -10.24 -16.50
N ALA A 98 -6.26 -11.02 -15.41
CA ALA A 98 -6.88 -12.34 -15.34
C ALA A 98 -8.40 -12.28 -15.61
N ALA A 99 -9.09 -11.28 -15.04
CA ALA A 99 -10.51 -11.06 -15.29
C ALA A 99 -10.80 -10.67 -16.74
N ALA A 100 -10.01 -9.79 -17.34
CA ALA A 100 -10.16 -9.38 -18.73
C ALA A 100 -9.95 -10.56 -19.70
N VAL A 101 -8.95 -11.41 -19.44
CA VAL A 101 -8.67 -12.61 -20.23
C VAL A 101 -9.80 -13.62 -20.11
N ALA A 102 -10.35 -13.81 -18.91
CA ALA A 102 -11.55 -14.64 -18.72
C ALA A 102 -12.78 -14.14 -19.51
N MET A 103 -12.81 -12.84 -19.87
CA MET A 103 -13.83 -12.23 -20.72
C MET A 103 -13.46 -12.24 -22.23
N GLY A 104 -12.35 -12.87 -22.61
CA GLY A 104 -11.92 -13.01 -24.01
C GLY A 104 -11.01 -11.88 -24.52
N VAL A 105 -10.46 -11.04 -23.65
CA VAL A 105 -9.46 -10.03 -24.02
C VAL A 105 -8.07 -10.68 -24.13
N ASP A 106 -7.29 -10.28 -25.14
CA ASP A 106 -5.89 -10.69 -25.25
C ASP A 106 -5.07 -10.26 -24.02
N ALA A 107 -4.23 -11.17 -23.50
CA ALA A 107 -3.49 -10.95 -22.27
C ALA A 107 -2.50 -9.78 -22.38
N GLU A 108 -1.82 -9.63 -23.51
CA GLU A 108 -0.90 -8.51 -23.70
C GLU A 108 -1.64 -7.18 -23.84
N ALA A 109 -2.77 -7.16 -24.55
CA ALA A 109 -3.62 -5.98 -24.67
C ALA A 109 -4.13 -5.53 -23.30
N ALA A 110 -4.61 -6.45 -22.47
CA ALA A 110 -5.04 -6.18 -21.10
C ALA A 110 -3.88 -5.66 -20.23
N ALA A 111 -2.70 -6.31 -20.31
CA ALA A 111 -1.50 -5.89 -19.58
C ALA A 111 -1.02 -4.48 -19.98
N ARG A 112 -1.03 -4.16 -21.28
CA ARG A 112 -0.72 -2.80 -21.77
C ARG A 112 -1.72 -1.76 -21.27
N ALA A 113 -3.02 -2.08 -21.30
CA ALA A 113 -4.06 -1.17 -20.87
C ALA A 113 -3.95 -0.82 -19.38
N VAL A 114 -3.79 -1.83 -18.51
CA VAL A 114 -3.64 -1.59 -17.06
C VAL A 114 -2.34 -0.89 -16.70
N SER A 115 -1.27 -1.13 -17.46
CA SER A 115 0.03 -0.47 -17.27
C SER A 115 -0.01 1.03 -17.60
N GLY A 116 -0.99 1.47 -18.41
CA GLY A 116 -1.21 2.88 -18.73
C GLY A 116 -1.94 3.69 -17.66
N VAL A 117 -2.36 3.08 -16.54
CA VAL A 117 -2.99 3.79 -15.43
C VAL A 117 -1.90 4.45 -14.59
N ASP A 118 -1.88 5.78 -14.56
CA ASP A 118 -0.89 6.62 -13.87
C ASP A 118 -1.40 7.24 -12.57
N GLU A 119 -2.71 7.41 -12.41
CA GLU A 119 -3.33 7.95 -11.21
C GLU A 119 -4.69 7.31 -10.92
N VAL A 120 -5.02 7.14 -9.63
CA VAL A 120 -6.37 6.75 -9.18
C VAL A 120 -6.86 7.74 -8.13
N ALA A 121 -7.77 8.65 -8.53
CA ALA A 121 -8.41 9.64 -7.65
C ALA A 121 -7.42 10.52 -6.86
N GLY A 122 -6.33 10.97 -7.49
CA GLY A 122 -5.28 11.78 -6.89
C GLY A 122 -4.44 11.03 -5.86
N ARG A 123 -4.45 9.70 -5.86
CA ARG A 123 -3.46 8.91 -5.12
C ARG A 123 -2.20 8.86 -5.97
N TYR A 124 -1.04 9.02 -5.33
CA TYR A 124 0.28 9.08 -5.95
C TYR A 124 0.56 10.34 -6.79
N SER A 125 -0.38 11.29 -6.82
CA SER A 125 -0.18 12.57 -7.49
C SER A 125 0.97 13.35 -6.84
N THR A 126 1.74 14.07 -7.65
CA THR A 126 2.82 14.93 -7.20
C THR A 126 2.44 16.38 -7.42
N HIS A 127 2.56 17.20 -6.38
CA HIS A 127 2.25 18.63 -6.43
C HIS A 127 3.49 19.45 -6.08
N ASP A 128 3.81 20.47 -6.89
CA ASP A 128 4.87 21.42 -6.57
C ASP A 128 4.34 22.53 -5.64
N VAL A 129 4.89 22.61 -4.44
CA VAL A 129 4.63 23.66 -3.47
C VAL A 129 5.93 24.38 -3.13
N ASP A 130 6.16 25.51 -3.79
CA ASP A 130 7.32 26.38 -3.57
C ASP A 130 8.65 25.61 -3.68
N GLY A 131 8.77 24.78 -4.72
CA GLY A 131 9.96 23.96 -5.02
C GLY A 131 9.99 22.62 -4.28
N ARG A 132 8.90 22.22 -3.63
CA ARG A 132 8.75 20.93 -2.92
C ARG A 132 7.79 20.05 -3.69
N LEU A 133 8.31 18.98 -4.27
CA LEU A 133 7.53 17.98 -5.02
C LEU A 133 6.89 17.01 -4.03
N ALA A 134 5.70 17.36 -3.57
CA ALA A 134 4.92 16.59 -2.60
C ALA A 134 4.17 15.45 -3.28
N ARG A 135 4.64 14.21 -3.11
CA ARG A 135 3.95 13.00 -3.59
C ARG A 135 2.97 12.51 -2.53
N LEU A 136 1.70 12.40 -2.89
CA LEU A 136 0.63 12.11 -1.93
C LEU A 136 0.26 10.63 -1.92
N MET A 137 0.34 10.00 -0.75
CA MET A 137 -0.06 8.61 -0.52
C MET A 137 -1.15 8.54 0.54
N LEU A 138 -2.26 7.86 0.21
CA LEU A 138 -3.41 7.69 1.10
C LEU A 138 -3.32 6.37 1.83
N ALA A 139 -3.38 6.39 3.16
CA ALA A 139 -3.48 5.19 3.97
C ALA A 139 -4.57 5.37 5.06
N LYS A 140 -5.40 4.35 5.27
CA LYS A 140 -6.61 4.46 6.12
C LYS A 140 -6.66 3.46 7.27
N ASN A 141 -5.91 2.37 7.18
CA ASN A 141 -5.94 1.26 8.12
C ASN A 141 -4.54 0.63 8.18
N PRO A 142 -4.24 -0.22 9.18
CA PRO A 142 -2.89 -0.75 9.37
C PRO A 142 -2.29 -1.39 8.13
N ALA A 143 -3.06 -2.23 7.42
CA ALA A 143 -2.62 -2.86 6.17
C ALA A 143 -2.29 -1.84 5.07
N GLY A 144 -3.12 -0.80 4.89
CA GLY A 144 -2.87 0.27 3.92
C GLY A 144 -1.67 1.14 4.29
N TRP A 145 -1.44 1.36 5.59
CA TRP A 145 -0.25 2.05 6.09
C TRP A 145 1.02 1.23 5.85
N GLN A 146 0.99 -0.06 6.15
CA GLN A 146 2.10 -0.98 5.85
C GLN A 146 2.45 -0.98 4.37
N GLU A 147 1.43 -1.09 3.49
CA GLU A 147 1.66 -0.98 2.05
C GLU A 147 2.26 0.38 1.66
N ALA A 148 1.75 1.49 2.22
CA ALA A 148 2.30 2.83 1.97
C ALA A 148 3.77 2.96 2.41
N MET A 149 4.17 2.35 3.52
CA MET A 149 5.56 2.35 3.98
C MET A 149 6.49 1.66 2.96
N THR A 150 6.05 0.58 2.32
CA THR A 150 6.85 -0.09 1.27
C THR A 150 7.03 0.74 0.00
N MET A 151 6.18 1.75 -0.20
CA MET A 151 6.20 2.62 -1.38
C MET A 151 7.06 3.88 -1.20
N ILE A 152 7.59 4.12 0.00
CA ILE A 152 8.48 5.26 0.27
C ILE A 152 9.75 5.08 -0.56
N ASP A 153 10.08 6.07 -1.39
CA ASP A 153 11.31 6.06 -2.17
C ASP A 153 12.52 6.14 -1.21
N PRO A 154 13.41 5.13 -1.15
CA PRO A 154 14.54 5.13 -0.25
C PRO A 154 15.51 6.30 -0.49
N ARG A 155 15.48 6.91 -1.68
CA ARG A 155 16.31 8.06 -2.05
C ARG A 155 15.75 9.39 -1.57
N VAL A 156 14.50 9.42 -1.10
CA VAL A 156 13.88 10.64 -0.56
C VAL A 156 14.17 10.71 0.94
N ASP A 157 14.74 11.83 1.37
CA ASP A 157 15.19 12.08 2.74
C ASP A 157 14.17 12.89 3.56
N GLN A 158 12.96 13.12 3.04
CA GLN A 158 11.93 13.93 3.69
C GLN A 158 10.55 13.27 3.60
N VAL A 159 9.96 12.99 4.77
CA VAL A 159 8.63 12.38 4.89
C VAL A 159 7.75 13.23 5.80
N VAL A 160 6.54 13.51 5.35
CA VAL A 160 5.46 14.10 6.15
C VAL A 160 4.41 13.04 6.40
N ILE A 161 3.98 12.90 7.65
CA ILE A 161 2.93 11.97 8.04
C ILE A 161 1.82 12.74 8.73
N ALA A 162 0.60 12.62 8.21
CA ALA A 162 -0.56 13.35 8.67
C ALA A 162 -1.67 12.40 9.13
N VAL A 163 -2.09 12.55 10.38
CA VAL A 163 -3.15 11.75 10.98
C VAL A 163 -4.20 12.67 11.61
N ASN A 164 -5.42 12.56 11.11
CA ASN A 164 -6.62 13.11 11.74
C ASN A 164 -7.44 12.02 12.44
N GLY A 165 -8.38 12.41 13.32
CA GLY A 165 -9.21 11.49 14.11
C GLY A 165 -10.71 11.66 13.87
N GLN A 166 -11.13 11.91 12.63
CA GLN A 166 -12.54 12.12 12.29
C GLN A 166 -13.26 10.79 12.04
N VAL A 167 -14.60 10.81 11.96
CA VAL A 167 -15.41 9.60 11.70
C VAL A 167 -14.92 8.80 10.47
N PRO A 168 -14.56 9.41 9.32
CA PRO A 168 -14.05 8.66 8.17
C PRO A 168 -12.63 8.11 8.34
N ASP A 169 -11.87 8.60 9.31
CA ASP A 169 -10.49 8.20 9.57
C ASP A 169 -10.37 7.12 10.65
N GLY A 170 -11.40 6.98 11.49
CA GLY A 170 -11.33 6.27 12.76
C GLY A 170 -10.98 7.23 13.90
N GLN A 171 -11.90 7.38 14.84
CA GLN A 171 -11.71 8.28 15.99
C GLN A 171 -10.78 7.69 17.05
N ASP A 172 -10.77 6.36 17.15
CA ASP A 172 -9.77 5.60 17.89
C ASP A 172 -8.52 5.39 17.02
N LEU A 173 -7.37 5.79 17.57
CA LEU A 173 -6.08 5.69 16.91
C LEU A 173 -5.23 4.53 17.42
N SER A 174 -5.82 3.60 18.16
CA SER A 174 -5.16 2.36 18.58
C SER A 174 -4.52 1.60 17.41
N TRP A 175 -5.09 1.72 16.20
CA TRP A 175 -4.54 1.15 14.97
C TRP A 175 -3.12 1.64 14.62
N LEU A 176 -2.68 2.81 15.13
CA LEU A 176 -1.30 3.28 14.96
C LEU A 176 -0.28 2.29 15.54
N TRP A 177 -0.68 1.53 16.57
CA TRP A 177 0.18 0.56 17.23
C TRP A 177 0.34 -0.74 16.42
N ASP A 178 -0.56 -1.01 15.48
CA ASP A 178 -0.51 -2.16 14.59
C ASP A 178 0.35 -1.89 13.32
N VAL A 179 0.79 -0.64 13.13
CA VAL A 179 1.63 -0.24 11.99
C VAL A 179 3.11 -0.33 12.37
N ASP A 180 3.89 -0.99 11.51
CA ASP A 180 5.34 -0.92 11.55
C ASP A 180 5.83 0.33 10.81
N PHE A 181 6.54 1.20 11.53
CA PHE A 181 7.07 2.45 11.01
C PHE A 181 8.56 2.38 10.67
N ALA A 182 9.21 1.21 10.79
CA ALA A 182 10.65 1.05 10.60
C ALA A 182 11.16 1.58 9.24
N ALA A 183 10.33 1.60 8.19
CA ALA A 183 10.68 2.18 6.89
C ALA A 183 11.03 3.68 6.95
N LEU A 184 10.64 4.38 8.00
CA LEU A 184 10.96 5.79 8.22
C LEU A 184 12.34 6.01 8.85
N ASP A 185 12.90 5.00 9.52
CA ASP A 185 14.18 5.06 10.24
C ASP A 185 15.41 4.98 9.31
N ALA A 186 15.26 5.38 8.05
CA ALA A 186 16.38 5.48 7.13
C ALA A 186 17.32 6.61 7.60
N GLN A 187 18.60 6.28 7.83
CA GLN A 187 19.59 7.20 8.41
C GLN A 187 19.60 8.58 7.74
N GLY A 188 19.25 9.61 8.52
CA GLY A 188 19.25 11.01 8.09
C GLY A 188 17.93 11.52 7.50
N ARG A 189 16.88 10.69 7.44
CA ARG A 189 15.57 11.10 6.96
C ARG A 189 14.89 12.06 7.93
N ARG A 190 14.44 13.21 7.40
CA ARG A 190 13.57 14.16 8.11
C ARG A 190 12.15 13.62 8.13
N VAL A 191 11.61 13.43 9.33
CA VAL A 191 10.20 13.05 9.52
C VAL A 191 9.46 14.21 10.18
N VAL A 192 8.29 14.57 9.65
CA VAL A 192 7.40 15.57 10.23
C VAL A 192 6.01 14.95 10.46
N ALA A 193 5.59 14.87 11.72
CA ALA A 193 4.24 14.47 12.11
C ALA A 193 3.31 15.69 12.11
N CYS A 194 2.07 15.53 11.66
CA CYS A 194 1.08 16.60 11.64
C CYS A 194 -0.36 16.09 11.58
N GLY A 195 -1.32 17.02 11.47
CA GLY A 195 -2.75 16.74 11.53
C GLY A 195 -3.30 16.89 12.94
N GLU A 196 -4.61 16.78 13.07
CA GLU A 196 -5.35 16.91 14.33
C GLU A 196 -4.77 16.03 15.44
N ARG A 197 -4.24 14.86 15.08
CA ARG A 197 -3.70 13.85 15.98
C ARG A 197 -2.21 13.62 15.74
N GLY A 198 -1.52 14.63 15.23
CA GLY A 198 -0.07 14.60 14.99
C GLY A 198 0.75 14.37 16.26
N ALA A 199 0.26 14.81 17.43
CA ALA A 199 0.92 14.55 18.70
C ALA A 199 0.83 13.07 19.12
N ASP A 200 -0.33 12.41 18.98
CA ASP A 200 -0.48 10.97 19.22
C ASP A 200 0.45 10.17 18.28
N LEU A 201 0.52 10.57 17.01
CA LEU A 201 1.43 9.99 16.03
C LEU A 201 2.90 10.19 16.44
N ALA A 202 3.30 11.39 16.87
CA ALA A 202 4.66 11.66 17.30
C ALA A 202 5.08 10.78 18.48
N VAL A 203 4.19 10.54 19.45
CA VAL A 203 4.42 9.59 20.55
C VAL A 203 4.62 8.17 20.00
N ARG A 204 3.77 7.71 19.09
CA ARG A 204 3.91 6.38 18.48
C ARG A 204 5.25 6.24 17.73
N LEU A 205 5.67 7.26 17.00
CA LEU A 205 6.94 7.28 16.26
C LEU A 205 8.14 7.24 17.23
N GLU A 206 8.07 7.97 18.34
CA GLU A 206 9.10 7.93 19.39
C GLU A 206 9.27 6.52 19.96
N TYR A 207 8.17 5.79 20.19
CA TYR A 207 8.23 4.38 20.60
C TYR A 207 8.84 3.44 19.55
N ALA A 208 8.82 3.84 18.27
CA ALA A 208 9.52 3.14 17.19
C ALA A 208 10.98 3.61 17.01
N GLY A 209 11.48 4.52 17.85
CA GLY A 209 12.82 5.11 17.72
C GLY A 209 12.94 6.18 16.63
N ILE A 210 11.80 6.66 16.08
CA ILE A 210 11.77 7.63 14.98
C ILE A 210 11.45 9.01 15.54
N HIS A 211 12.48 9.85 15.64
CA HIS A 211 12.30 11.24 16.05
C HIS A 211 11.72 12.06 14.91
N CYS A 212 10.67 12.84 15.20
CA CYS A 212 10.02 13.70 14.23
C CYS A 212 9.85 15.14 14.73
N GLN A 213 9.72 16.06 13.79
CA GLN A 213 9.20 17.40 14.09
C GLN A 213 7.67 17.35 14.10
N LEU A 214 7.05 18.22 14.89
CA LEU A 214 5.60 18.36 14.92
C LEU A 214 5.17 19.66 14.22
N ALA A 215 4.16 19.58 13.37
CA ALA A 215 3.50 20.74 12.79
C ALA A 215 1.97 20.59 12.87
N PRO A 216 1.19 21.68 12.96
CA PRO A 216 -0.26 21.57 13.08
C PRO A 216 -0.93 21.00 11.82
N LEU A 217 -0.62 21.57 10.65
CA LEU A 217 -1.25 21.20 9.39
C LEU A 217 -0.24 20.61 8.38
N PRO A 218 -0.70 19.82 7.40
CA PRO A 218 0.19 19.26 6.39
C PRO A 218 0.93 20.32 5.55
N MET A 219 0.32 21.50 5.33
CA MET A 219 0.99 22.63 4.69
C MET A 219 2.13 23.21 5.53
N ASP A 220 1.96 23.28 6.85
CA ASP A 220 3.00 23.76 7.77
C ASP A 220 4.14 22.73 7.84
N ALA A 221 3.80 21.45 7.89
CA ALA A 221 4.78 20.36 7.85
C ALA A 221 5.60 20.38 6.55
N LEU A 222 4.95 20.59 5.41
CA LEU A 222 5.62 20.71 4.12
C LEU A 222 6.56 21.93 4.09
N ALA A 223 6.18 23.06 4.69
CA ALA A 223 7.03 24.25 4.77
C ALA A 223 8.34 24.02 5.57
N LEU A 224 8.33 23.11 6.55
CA LEU A 224 9.53 22.68 7.29
C LEU A 224 10.49 21.81 6.46
N CYS A 225 10.02 21.25 5.35
CA CYS A 225 10.86 20.52 4.41
C CYS A 225 11.69 21.48 3.55
N ARG A 226 12.84 21.00 3.09
CA ARG A 226 13.70 21.62 2.07
C ARG A 226 13.08 21.44 0.68
N PRO A 227 13.34 22.35 -0.27
CA PRO A 227 13.02 22.11 -1.69
C PRO A 227 13.57 20.76 -2.18
N GLY A 228 12.82 20.09 -3.05
CA GLY A 228 13.08 18.72 -3.48
C GLY A 228 11.87 17.80 -3.29
N LYS A 229 12.10 16.49 -3.39
CA LYS A 229 11.04 15.49 -3.22
C LYS A 229 10.63 15.39 -1.74
N VAL A 230 9.33 15.26 -1.51
CA VAL A 230 8.75 15.01 -0.18
C VAL A 230 7.68 13.93 -0.32
N GLU A 231 7.81 12.86 0.45
CA GLU A 231 6.78 11.84 0.55
C GLU A 231 5.75 12.25 1.60
N MET A 232 4.48 12.34 1.23
CA MET A 232 3.42 12.68 2.16
C MET A 232 2.45 11.51 2.33
N LEU A 233 2.44 10.91 3.51
CA LEU A 233 1.50 9.86 3.89
C LEU A 233 0.38 10.50 4.73
N LEU A 234 -0.83 10.52 4.21
CA LEU A 234 -1.96 11.16 4.88
C LEU A 234 -3.12 10.17 5.01
N ASN A 235 -3.86 10.24 6.12
CA ASN A 235 -5.17 9.62 6.19
C ASN A 235 -6.24 10.44 5.46
N TYR A 236 -7.49 9.97 5.47
CA TYR A 236 -8.48 10.43 4.50
C TYR A 236 -8.81 11.91 4.62
N THR A 237 -9.20 12.39 5.80
CA THR A 237 -9.55 13.81 5.94
C THR A 237 -8.33 14.71 5.85
N ALA A 238 -7.16 14.27 6.35
CA ALA A 238 -5.92 15.03 6.19
C ALA A 238 -5.54 15.21 4.71
N MET A 239 -5.69 14.17 3.89
CA MET A 239 -5.48 14.26 2.43
C MET A 239 -6.51 15.16 1.76
N ARG A 240 -7.79 14.99 2.09
CA ARG A 240 -8.88 15.80 1.53
C ARG A 240 -8.65 17.27 1.81
N ASP A 241 -8.37 17.62 3.06
CA ASP A 241 -8.23 19.00 3.51
C ASP A 241 -6.96 19.63 2.91
N PHE A 242 -5.87 18.88 2.83
CA PHE A 242 -4.65 19.30 2.13
C PHE A 242 -4.90 19.58 0.64
N LYS A 243 -5.64 18.70 -0.06
CA LYS A 243 -6.00 18.90 -1.47
C LYS A 243 -6.86 20.14 -1.69
N THR A 244 -7.79 20.43 -0.78
CA THR A 244 -8.58 21.68 -0.83
C THR A 244 -7.66 22.90 -0.80
N VAL A 245 -6.70 22.94 0.14
CA VAL A 245 -5.74 24.05 0.25
C VAL A 245 -4.84 24.17 -0.99
N LEU A 246 -4.40 23.04 -1.55
CA LEU A 246 -3.65 23.03 -2.81
C LEU A 246 -4.47 23.62 -3.98
N GLY A 247 -5.74 23.24 -4.09
CA GLY A 247 -6.66 23.75 -5.12
C GLY A 247 -6.85 25.26 -5.01
N GLU A 248 -7.04 25.78 -3.80
CA GLU A 248 -7.17 27.22 -3.56
C GLU A 248 -5.89 28.00 -3.90
N LYS A 249 -4.70 27.46 -3.61
CA LYS A 249 -3.43 28.08 -3.99
C LYS A 249 -3.18 28.03 -5.49
N GLY A 250 -3.49 26.92 -6.14
CA GLY A 250 -3.36 26.76 -7.59
C GLY A 250 -4.27 27.71 -8.36
N ALA A 251 -5.47 27.99 -7.85
CA ALA A 251 -6.38 28.98 -8.43
C ALA A 251 -5.97 30.45 -8.20
N ARG A 252 -5.00 30.72 -7.31
CA ARG A 252 -4.49 32.07 -7.00
C ARG A 252 -3.16 32.42 -7.68
N ARG A 253 -2.57 31.48 -8.42
CA ARG A 253 -1.40 31.72 -9.29
C ARG A 253 -1.86 31.95 -10.73
#